data_AF-A0A4R0R9A3-F1
#
_entry.id   AF-A0A4R0R9A3-F1
#
_cell.length_a   1.000
_cell.length_b   1.000
_cell.length_c   1.000
_cell.angle_alpha   90.00
_cell.angle_beta   90.00
_cell.angle_gamma   90.00
#
_symmetry.space_group_name_H-M   'P 1'
#
loop_
_entity.id
_entity.type
_entity.pdbx_description
1 polymer ?
#
loop_
_entity_poly.entity_id
_entity_poly.type
_entity_poly.pdbx_seq_one_letter_code
_entity_poly.pdbx_strand_id
1 'polypeptide(L)'
;MPALTTSQSSSPSNSIIIQHDSASDFLAVAYPTLRRHEASANIVLAHALKRVTTEAAMAGFQFICDDDVEDWMSCADAQSLAPHRNSESFWLTMWNTSSSSAPTLELVLSCVNWTLGEYPIFLWTPQSQNALTTTWIAPRVAKIAEHLRFCVPSERVFSVFGMTPLVKAFSRYWSDMTGHAIEAEPFYSAYFSYCNVDTFKDSEAVLPEGHRLRRARLADLEQVAQLCKEFADDSVQFPLVIEQARIEARELISKRQIWVYDAQGDISTICAVTRNTHRISAITKVYTTPRWRRRGCAEFLVREVTAKLLYDCGKESVILYVGHENSAQKVYDRVGFAGLCGKDKPAGVEDSLELGFIGTTRGHW
;
A
#
# COMPACT_ATOMS: atom_id res chain seq x y z
N MET A 1 14.21 -51.29 13.89
CA MET A 1 13.64 -50.30 14.83
C MET A 1 14.61 -49.12 14.90
N PRO A 2 14.50 -48.09 14.04
CA PRO A 2 15.30 -46.87 14.17
C PRO A 2 14.55 -45.80 14.97
N ALA A 3 15.36 -45.02 15.66
CA ALA A 3 15.03 -44.08 16.73
C ALA A 3 14.08 -42.93 16.32
N LEU A 4 13.18 -42.60 17.24
CA LEU A 4 12.43 -41.35 17.30
C LEU A 4 13.41 -40.19 17.55
N THR A 5 13.64 -39.38 16.53
CA THR A 5 14.28 -38.07 16.67
C THR A 5 13.29 -37.11 17.31
N THR A 6 13.55 -36.78 18.57
CA THR A 6 12.90 -35.72 19.33
C THR A 6 13.01 -34.38 18.60
N SER A 7 11.86 -33.80 18.28
CA SER A 7 11.73 -32.44 17.75
C SER A 7 12.34 -31.43 18.72
N GLN A 8 13.29 -30.62 18.23
CA GLN A 8 13.77 -29.46 18.94
C GLN A 8 12.60 -28.50 19.19
N SER A 9 12.23 -28.32 20.46
CA SER A 9 11.31 -27.28 20.89
C SER A 9 11.98 -25.93 20.62
N SER A 10 11.47 -25.19 19.63
CA SER A 10 11.77 -23.76 19.53
C SER A 10 11.25 -23.09 20.80
N SER A 11 12.11 -22.33 21.48
CA SER A 11 11.70 -21.49 22.60
C SER A 11 10.47 -20.67 22.20
N PRO A 12 9.47 -20.50 23.08
CA PRO A 12 8.32 -19.68 22.77
C PRO A 12 8.82 -18.30 22.35
N SER A 13 8.57 -17.94 21.10
CA SER A 13 8.84 -16.59 20.62
C SER A 13 7.97 -15.64 21.44
N ASN A 14 8.61 -14.85 22.32
CA ASN A 14 7.99 -13.76 23.04
C ASN A 14 7.61 -12.67 22.04
N SER A 15 6.52 -12.90 21.32
CA SER A 15 5.92 -11.91 20.44
C SER A 15 4.57 -11.52 20.99
N ILE A 16 4.30 -10.22 21.01
CA ILE A 16 3.01 -9.65 21.42
C ILE A 16 2.32 -9.03 20.21
N ILE A 17 0.99 -9.11 20.19
CA ILE A 17 0.17 -8.43 19.19
C ILE A 17 -0.61 -7.36 19.92
N ILE A 18 -0.62 -6.16 19.36
CA ILE A 18 -1.41 -5.04 19.86
C ILE A 18 -2.41 -4.63 18.78
N GLN A 19 -3.68 -4.47 19.18
CA GLN A 19 -4.72 -3.88 18.34
C GLN A 19 -4.82 -2.38 18.60
N HIS A 20 -4.81 -1.60 17.52
CA HIS A 20 -4.94 -0.15 17.53
C HIS A 20 -6.22 0.26 16.80
N ASP A 21 -7.17 0.87 17.51
CA ASP A 21 -8.47 1.27 16.93
C ASP A 21 -8.46 2.67 16.33
N SER A 22 -7.34 3.39 16.43
CA SER A 22 -7.17 4.70 15.79
C SER A 22 -5.82 4.81 15.10
N ALA A 23 -5.76 5.66 14.07
CA ALA A 23 -4.52 5.90 13.36
C ALA A 23 -3.48 6.60 14.25
N SER A 24 -3.93 7.46 15.16
CA SER A 24 -3.06 8.13 16.13
C SER A 24 -2.41 7.15 17.10
N ASP A 25 -3.17 6.20 17.65
CA ASP A 25 -2.64 5.17 18.55
C ASP A 25 -1.63 4.26 17.85
N PHE A 26 -1.96 3.80 16.63
CA PHE A 26 -1.04 3.04 15.81
C PHE A 26 0.27 3.81 15.53
N LEU A 27 0.17 5.09 15.15
CA LEU A 27 1.35 5.89 14.84
C LEU A 27 2.16 6.28 16.08
N ALA A 28 1.54 6.38 17.26
CA ALA A 28 2.26 6.65 18.50
C ALA A 28 3.37 5.62 18.74
N VAL A 29 3.12 4.35 18.42
CA VAL A 29 4.08 3.26 18.65
C VAL A 29 4.88 2.87 17.42
N ALA A 30 4.25 2.81 16.25
CA ALA A 30 4.89 2.21 15.07
C ALA A 30 5.68 3.24 14.24
N TYR A 31 5.41 4.54 14.41
CA TYR A 31 5.96 5.58 13.52
C TYR A 31 7.49 5.61 13.44
N PRO A 32 8.28 5.44 14.53
CA PRO A 32 9.74 5.44 14.42
C PRO A 32 10.26 4.37 13.45
N THR A 33 9.70 3.15 13.52
CA THR A 33 10.07 2.07 12.60
C THR A 33 9.53 2.33 11.19
N LEU A 34 8.26 2.71 11.05
CA LEU A 34 7.65 2.99 9.74
C LEU A 34 8.39 4.12 9.00
N ARG A 35 8.83 5.15 9.74
CA ARG A 35 9.61 6.26 9.19
C ARG A 35 10.98 5.80 8.71
N ARG A 36 11.68 4.92 9.43
CA ARG A 36 12.96 4.36 8.95
C ARG A 36 12.79 3.57 7.65
N HIS A 37 11.63 2.93 7.47
CA HIS A 37 11.28 2.12 6.30
C HIS A 37 10.22 2.78 5.40
N GLU A 38 10.20 4.12 5.32
CA GLU A 38 9.06 4.88 4.79
C GLU A 38 8.61 4.49 3.38
N ALA A 39 9.55 4.09 2.51
CA ALA A 39 9.25 3.66 1.15
C ALA A 39 8.45 2.36 1.12
N SER A 40 8.92 1.29 1.78
CA SER A 40 8.21 0.00 1.80
C SER A 40 6.98 0.06 2.71
N ALA A 41 7.03 0.85 3.78
CA ALA A 41 5.93 1.04 4.72
C ALA A 41 4.78 1.89 4.16
N ASN A 42 4.94 2.51 2.98
CA ASN A 42 3.98 3.47 2.44
C ASN A 42 2.55 2.91 2.33
N ILE A 43 2.40 1.61 2.04
CA ILE A 43 1.09 0.94 1.99
C ILE A 43 0.33 0.93 3.30
N VAL A 44 0.99 1.06 4.46
CA VAL A 44 0.32 1.12 5.77
C VAL A 44 0.41 2.53 6.37
N LEU A 45 1.59 3.16 6.28
CA LEU A 45 1.87 4.46 6.87
C LEU A 45 1.05 5.58 6.23
N ALA A 46 0.92 5.60 4.90
CA ALA A 46 0.19 6.68 4.22
C ALA A 46 -1.31 6.64 4.53
N HIS A 47 -1.90 5.45 4.70
CA HIS A 47 -3.30 5.32 5.11
C HIS A 47 -3.52 5.81 6.53
N ALA A 48 -2.61 5.48 7.46
CA ALA A 48 -2.67 6.00 8.83
C ALA A 48 -2.52 7.53 8.86
N LEU A 49 -1.54 8.11 8.15
CA LEU A 49 -1.36 9.57 8.10
C LEU A 49 -2.53 10.31 7.43
N LYS A 50 -3.15 9.71 6.40
CA LYS A 50 -4.36 10.27 5.77
C LYS A 50 -5.53 10.34 6.76
N ARG A 51 -5.65 9.34 7.64
CA ARG A 51 -6.64 9.35 8.72
C ARG A 51 -6.29 10.34 9.81
N VAL A 52 -5.04 10.35 10.29
CA VAL A 52 -4.62 11.36 11.29
C VAL A 52 -4.77 12.76 10.76
N THR A 53 -4.50 13.10 9.51
CA THR A 53 -4.77 14.47 9.02
C THR A 53 -6.26 14.82 8.98
N THR A 54 -7.12 13.82 8.84
CA THR A 54 -8.58 13.98 8.97
C THR A 54 -9.00 14.10 10.44
N GLU A 55 -8.35 13.38 11.35
CA GLU A 55 -8.62 13.34 12.80
C GLU A 55 -7.95 14.50 13.58
N ALA A 56 -6.71 14.87 13.23
CA ALA A 56 -5.86 15.91 13.82
C ALA A 56 -6.27 17.34 13.44
N ALA A 57 -7.21 17.49 12.50
CA ALA A 57 -8.05 18.69 12.48
C ALA A 57 -8.76 18.91 13.85
N MET A 58 -8.74 17.92 14.76
CA MET A 58 -9.31 17.97 16.10
C MET A 58 -8.30 17.83 17.27
N ALA A 59 -7.02 17.47 17.06
CA ALA A 59 -6.04 17.33 18.15
C ALA A 59 -4.58 17.43 17.66
N GLY A 60 -3.77 18.28 18.31
CA GLY A 60 -2.34 18.44 17.98
C GLY A 60 -1.49 17.28 18.49
N PHE A 61 -0.68 16.68 17.61
CA PHE A 61 0.12 15.49 17.93
C PHE A 61 1.64 15.77 17.86
N GLN A 62 2.38 15.19 18.82
CA GLN A 62 3.84 15.06 18.80
C GLN A 62 4.20 13.59 18.52
N PHE A 63 5.17 13.38 17.63
CA PHE A 63 5.69 12.03 17.32
C PHE A 63 6.70 11.61 18.39
N ILE A 64 6.60 10.34 18.78
CA ILE A 64 7.30 9.67 19.88
C ILE A 64 8.69 9.16 19.43
N CYS A 65 9.69 9.09 20.31
CA CYS A 65 11.02 8.51 20.03
C CYS A 65 11.10 7.01 20.40
N ASP A 66 12.18 6.29 20.06
CA ASP A 66 12.27 4.83 20.31
C ASP A 66 12.18 4.48 21.81
N ASP A 67 12.76 5.29 22.70
CA ASP A 67 12.74 5.09 24.16
C ASP A 67 11.31 5.15 24.72
N ASP A 68 10.50 6.07 24.20
CA ASP A 68 9.11 6.24 24.63
C ASP A 68 8.20 5.06 24.19
N VAL A 69 8.60 4.28 23.17
CA VAL A 69 7.85 3.08 22.75
C VAL A 69 7.93 2.01 23.83
N GLU A 70 9.09 1.84 24.48
CA GLU A 70 9.25 0.91 25.61
C GLU A 70 8.37 1.32 26.79
N ASP A 71 8.35 2.60 27.12
CA ASP A 71 7.52 3.16 28.18
C ASP A 71 6.02 2.98 27.88
N TRP A 72 5.61 3.25 26.63
CA TRP A 72 4.23 3.03 26.19
C TRP A 72 3.85 1.56 26.31
N MET A 73 4.69 0.63 25.83
CA MET A 73 4.42 -0.81 25.90
C MET A 73 4.32 -1.32 27.33
N SER A 74 5.11 -0.75 28.25
CA SER A 74 5.05 -1.07 29.68
C SER A 74 3.77 -0.58 30.34
N CYS A 75 3.13 0.45 29.78
CA CYS A 75 1.88 1.05 30.26
C CYS A 75 0.65 0.62 29.46
N ALA A 76 0.82 -0.19 28.41
CA ALA A 76 -0.27 -0.59 27.53
C ALA A 76 -1.35 -1.36 28.32
N ASP A 77 -2.61 -0.99 28.12
CA ASP A 77 -3.74 -1.65 28.76
C ASP A 77 -3.80 -3.12 28.28
N ALA A 78 -4.09 -4.04 29.22
CA ALA A 78 -4.34 -5.44 28.92
C ALA A 78 -5.46 -5.61 27.87
N GLN A 79 -6.37 -4.65 27.76
CA GLN A 79 -7.41 -4.62 26.73
C GLN A 79 -6.83 -4.50 25.31
N SER A 80 -5.76 -3.73 25.10
CA SER A 80 -5.12 -3.55 23.78
C SER A 80 -4.38 -4.81 23.30
N LEU A 81 -4.07 -5.73 24.23
CA LEU A 81 -3.43 -7.02 23.94
C LEU A 81 -4.45 -8.12 23.61
N ALA A 82 -5.69 -7.96 24.07
CA ALA A 82 -6.77 -8.90 23.77
C ALA A 82 -7.43 -8.51 22.44
N PRO A 83 -7.62 -9.46 21.51
CA PRO A 83 -8.36 -9.15 20.30
C PRO A 83 -9.80 -8.79 20.66
N HIS A 84 -10.31 -7.74 20.02
CA HIS A 84 -11.69 -7.33 20.20
C HIS A 84 -12.29 -6.88 18.89
N ARG A 85 -13.62 -7.04 18.76
CA ARG A 85 -14.30 -6.76 17.51
C ARG A 85 -14.29 -5.28 17.18
N ASN A 86 -13.92 -4.96 15.95
CA ASN A 86 -13.95 -3.61 15.43
C ASN A 86 -14.53 -3.62 14.01
N SER A 87 -15.62 -2.88 13.80
CA SER A 87 -16.27 -2.71 12.49
C SER A 87 -15.68 -1.57 11.67
N GLU A 88 -14.86 -0.72 12.31
CA GLU A 88 -14.17 0.40 11.71
C GLU A 88 -12.75 0.01 11.29
N SER A 89 -11.95 1.02 10.93
CA SER A 89 -10.54 0.81 10.59
C SER A 89 -9.69 0.57 11.84
N PHE A 90 -8.81 -0.43 11.78
CA PHE A 90 -7.86 -0.74 12.84
C PHE A 90 -6.54 -1.27 12.27
N TRP A 91 -5.52 -1.33 13.13
CA TRP A 91 -4.21 -1.87 12.82
C TRP A 91 -3.83 -2.92 13.86
N LEU A 92 -3.13 -3.96 13.43
CA LEU A 92 -2.47 -4.90 14.31
C LEU A 92 -0.96 -4.73 14.14
N THR A 93 -0.25 -4.56 15.25
CA THR A 93 1.21 -4.55 15.27
C THR A 93 1.72 -5.78 16.02
N MET A 94 2.69 -6.48 15.43
CA MET A 94 3.37 -7.59 16.08
C MET A 94 4.78 -7.18 16.47
N TRP A 95 5.11 -7.37 17.73
CA TRP A 95 6.40 -6.99 18.31
C TRP A 95 7.11 -8.19 18.89
N ASN A 96 8.42 -8.26 18.72
CA ASN A 96 9.27 -9.20 19.43
C ASN A 96 9.85 -8.51 20.67
N THR A 97 9.57 -9.09 21.84
CA THR A 97 9.94 -8.60 23.18
C THR A 97 10.97 -9.50 23.85
N SER A 98 11.90 -10.06 23.07
CA SER A 98 13.01 -10.86 23.62
C SER A 98 13.74 -10.09 24.73
N SER A 99 13.96 -10.75 25.88
CA SER A 99 14.28 -10.16 27.19
C SER A 99 15.60 -9.38 27.31
N SER A 100 16.32 -9.16 26.21
CA SER A 100 17.65 -8.53 26.21
C SER A 100 17.76 -7.32 25.27
N SER A 101 16.70 -6.94 24.56
CA SER A 101 16.73 -5.83 23.61
C SER A 101 15.40 -5.08 23.61
N ALA A 102 15.44 -3.84 23.13
CA ALA A 102 14.25 -3.06 22.83
C ALA A 102 13.24 -3.86 21.99
N PRO A 103 11.93 -3.69 22.22
CA PRO A 103 10.88 -4.27 21.39
C PRO A 103 11.09 -3.92 19.93
N THR A 104 11.02 -4.93 19.05
CA THR A 104 11.20 -4.72 17.61
C THR A 104 9.90 -5.02 16.88
N LEU A 105 9.43 -4.07 16.07
CA LEU A 105 8.25 -4.26 15.23
C LEU A 105 8.58 -5.26 14.12
N GLU A 106 7.82 -6.34 14.03
CA GLU A 106 8.05 -7.42 13.07
C GLU A 106 7.04 -7.42 11.92
N LEU A 107 5.78 -7.11 12.22
CA LEU A 107 4.68 -7.17 11.27
C LEU A 107 3.65 -6.08 11.55
N VAL A 108 3.09 -5.51 10.49
CA VAL A 108 1.91 -4.65 10.55
C VAL A 108 0.84 -5.23 9.64
N LEU A 109 -0.37 -5.30 10.16
CA LEU A 109 -1.58 -5.57 9.39
C LEU A 109 -2.50 -4.36 9.52
N SER A 110 -3.00 -3.82 8.41
CA SER A 110 -4.03 -2.78 8.45
C SER A 110 -5.32 -3.29 7.82
N CYS A 111 -6.41 -3.19 8.59
CA CYS A 111 -7.77 -3.44 8.14
C CYS A 111 -8.46 -2.08 8.07
N VAL A 112 -8.58 -1.50 6.88
CA VAL A 112 -9.07 -0.13 6.72
C VAL A 112 -10.21 -0.05 5.71
N ASN A 113 -11.06 0.96 5.87
CA ASN A 113 -12.12 1.31 4.93
C ASN A 113 -11.93 2.75 4.44
N TRP A 114 -12.55 3.10 3.32
CA TRP A 114 -12.57 4.45 2.77
C TRP A 114 -13.94 4.79 2.18
N THR A 115 -14.07 5.97 1.56
CA THR A 115 -15.32 6.52 1.01
C THR A 115 -16.09 5.53 0.12
N LEU A 116 -15.38 4.68 -0.63
CA LEU A 116 -15.99 3.76 -1.60
C LEU A 116 -16.14 2.33 -1.08
N GLY A 117 -15.73 2.07 0.16
CA GLY A 117 -15.89 0.76 0.80
C GLY A 117 -14.62 0.28 1.51
N GLU A 118 -14.61 -1.01 1.77
CA GLU A 118 -13.54 -1.69 2.49
C GLU A 118 -12.32 -1.90 1.60
N TYR A 119 -11.13 -1.65 2.12
CA TYR A 119 -9.89 -2.01 1.43
C TYR A 119 -9.47 -3.43 1.77
N PRO A 120 -8.58 -4.03 0.95
CA PRO A 120 -7.91 -5.27 1.29
C PRO A 120 -7.17 -5.16 2.61
N ILE A 121 -6.86 -6.31 3.18
CA ILE A 121 -5.92 -6.36 4.29
C ILE A 121 -4.52 -6.06 3.73
N PHE A 122 -3.88 -5.00 4.22
CA PHE A 122 -2.49 -4.73 3.87
C PHE A 122 -1.56 -5.39 4.89
N LEU A 123 -0.55 -6.09 4.40
CA LEU A 123 0.49 -6.73 5.20
C LEU A 123 1.85 -6.11 4.88
N TRP A 124 2.56 -5.72 5.94
CA TRP A 124 3.89 -5.12 5.82
C TRP A 124 4.84 -5.62 6.91
N THR A 125 6.12 -5.64 6.60
CA THR A 125 7.22 -5.95 7.54
C THR A 125 8.43 -5.08 7.24
N PRO A 126 9.23 -4.67 8.25
CA PRO A 126 10.49 -3.98 8.01
C PRO A 126 11.59 -4.91 7.47
N GLN A 127 11.37 -6.23 7.47
CA GLN A 127 12.34 -7.20 6.96
C GLN A 127 12.44 -7.13 5.43
N SER A 128 13.67 -7.20 4.92
CA SER A 128 13.89 -7.29 3.47
C SER A 128 13.45 -8.67 2.93
N GLN A 129 13.09 -8.73 1.65
CA GLN A 129 12.68 -9.99 0.99
C GLN A 129 13.71 -11.12 1.17
N ASN A 130 15.00 -10.82 1.20
CA ASN A 130 16.07 -11.81 1.37
C ASN A 130 16.15 -12.38 2.80
N ALA A 131 15.62 -11.66 3.80
CA ALA A 131 15.57 -12.11 5.19
C ALA A 131 14.30 -12.94 5.50
N LEU A 132 13.31 -12.94 4.60
CA LEU A 132 12.03 -13.61 4.81
C LEU A 132 12.11 -15.11 4.50
N THR A 133 12.55 -15.88 5.49
CA THR A 133 12.51 -17.35 5.44
C THR A 133 11.13 -17.90 5.85
N THR A 134 10.78 -19.09 5.38
CA THR A 134 9.53 -19.76 5.80
C THR A 134 9.45 -19.94 7.31
N THR A 135 10.58 -20.24 7.97
CA THR A 135 10.65 -20.39 9.43
C THR A 135 10.45 -19.09 10.18
N TRP A 136 10.76 -17.95 9.56
CA TRP A 136 10.45 -16.64 10.13
C TRP A 136 8.98 -16.25 9.88
N ILE A 137 8.48 -16.43 8.65
CA ILE A 137 7.14 -15.98 8.24
C ILE A 137 6.03 -16.80 8.88
N ALA A 138 6.08 -18.12 8.80
CA ALA A 138 4.97 -19.00 9.18
C ALA A 138 4.45 -18.78 10.61
N PRO A 139 5.29 -18.76 11.68
CA PRO A 139 4.78 -18.57 13.04
C PRO A 139 4.17 -17.17 13.26
N ARG A 140 4.69 -16.13 12.59
CA ARG A 140 4.19 -14.76 12.70
C ARG A 140 2.85 -14.59 11.99
N VAL A 141 2.76 -15.13 10.79
CA VAL A 141 1.52 -15.15 10.02
C VAL A 141 0.42 -15.90 10.77
N ALA A 142 0.72 -17.07 11.35
CA ALA A 142 -0.26 -17.83 12.11
C ALA A 142 -0.83 -17.01 13.28
N LYS A 143 0.04 -16.43 14.11
CA LYS A 143 -0.36 -15.60 15.26
C LYS A 143 -1.21 -14.39 14.84
N ILE A 144 -0.82 -13.64 13.80
CA ILE A 144 -1.58 -12.44 13.40
C ILE A 144 -2.92 -12.80 12.75
N ALA A 145 -2.98 -13.89 11.98
CA ALA A 145 -4.21 -14.37 11.37
C ALA A 145 -5.21 -14.87 12.43
N GLU A 146 -4.73 -15.63 13.42
CA GLU A 146 -5.55 -16.03 14.57
C GLU A 146 -6.12 -14.83 15.30
N HIS A 147 -5.29 -13.82 15.58
CA HIS A 147 -5.74 -12.59 16.23
C HIS A 147 -6.81 -11.87 15.39
N LEU A 148 -6.56 -11.69 14.08
CA LEU A 148 -7.49 -11.04 13.15
C LEU A 148 -8.87 -11.73 13.10
N ARG A 149 -8.92 -13.07 13.17
CA ARG A 149 -10.18 -13.84 13.16
C ARG A 149 -11.12 -13.46 14.32
N PHE A 150 -10.57 -12.98 15.43
CA PHE A 150 -11.37 -12.51 16.56
C PHE A 150 -11.79 -11.03 16.42
N CYS A 151 -11.09 -10.25 15.59
CA CYS A 151 -11.38 -8.84 15.33
C CYS A 151 -12.53 -8.63 14.33
N VAL A 152 -12.60 -9.47 13.29
CA VAL A 152 -13.56 -9.30 12.17
C VAL A 152 -14.20 -10.62 11.73
N PRO A 153 -15.42 -10.61 11.15
CA PRO A 153 -15.94 -11.78 10.44
C PRO A 153 -15.03 -12.18 9.27
N SER A 154 -14.98 -13.47 8.92
CA SER A 154 -14.01 -13.92 7.91
C SER A 154 -14.31 -13.38 6.51
N GLU A 155 -15.57 -13.07 6.24
CA GLU A 155 -16.05 -12.47 4.99
C GLU A 155 -15.55 -11.04 4.76
N ARG A 156 -15.08 -10.36 5.82
CA ARG A 156 -14.42 -9.04 5.73
C ARG A 156 -13.07 -9.12 5.02
N VAL A 157 -12.40 -10.27 5.12
CA VAL A 157 -11.08 -10.48 4.50
C VAL A 157 -11.29 -10.99 3.09
N PHE A 158 -11.69 -10.08 2.19
CA PHE A 158 -11.98 -10.43 0.80
C PHE A 158 -10.72 -10.55 -0.07
N SER A 159 -9.68 -9.80 0.25
CA SER A 159 -8.34 -9.95 -0.33
C SER A 159 -7.25 -9.43 0.61
N VAL A 160 -6.02 -9.84 0.35
CA VAL A 160 -4.82 -9.46 1.10
C VAL A 160 -3.75 -8.97 0.13
N PHE A 161 -3.13 -7.81 0.41
CA PHE A 161 -2.09 -7.20 -0.38
C PHE A 161 -0.80 -6.97 0.40
N GLY A 162 0.35 -7.16 -0.25
CA GLY A 162 1.67 -6.90 0.32
C GLY A 162 2.78 -7.67 -0.38
N MET A 163 3.90 -7.87 0.30
CA MET A 163 5.03 -8.66 -0.22
C MET A 163 4.61 -10.11 -0.52
N THR A 164 5.01 -10.62 -1.68
CA THR A 164 4.58 -11.93 -2.19
C THR A 164 4.73 -13.09 -1.18
N PRO A 165 5.89 -13.28 -0.50
CA PRO A 165 6.04 -14.38 0.45
C PRO A 165 5.06 -14.30 1.63
N LEU A 166 4.81 -13.07 2.10
CA LEU A 166 3.94 -12.80 3.23
C LEU A 166 2.47 -13.03 2.88
N VAL A 167 2.02 -12.51 1.73
CA VAL A 167 0.65 -12.68 1.22
C VAL A 167 0.35 -14.16 0.95
N LYS A 168 1.27 -14.90 0.34
CA LYS A 168 1.09 -16.34 0.10
C LYS A 168 0.99 -17.14 1.40
N ALA A 169 1.84 -16.83 2.38
CA ALA A 169 1.80 -17.50 3.69
C ALA A 169 0.48 -17.19 4.42
N PHE A 170 0.08 -15.91 4.46
CA PHE A 170 -1.18 -15.49 5.08
C PHE A 170 -2.38 -16.14 4.41
N SER A 171 -2.44 -16.11 3.08
CA SER A 171 -3.62 -16.60 2.35
C SER A 171 -3.83 -18.10 2.52
N ARG A 172 -2.74 -18.88 2.53
CA ARG A 172 -2.80 -20.32 2.84
C ARG A 172 -3.32 -20.57 4.25
N TYR A 173 -2.73 -19.91 5.25
CA TYR A 173 -3.14 -20.08 6.64
C TYR A 173 -4.60 -19.66 6.87
N TRP A 174 -5.00 -18.51 6.30
CA TRP A 174 -6.36 -17.99 6.40
C TRP A 174 -7.37 -18.93 5.73
N SER A 175 -7.06 -19.45 4.54
CA SER A 175 -7.89 -20.43 3.84
C SER A 175 -8.06 -21.71 4.67
N ASP A 176 -6.97 -22.26 5.22
CA ASP A 176 -7.02 -23.48 6.05
C ASP A 176 -7.86 -23.27 7.32
N MET A 177 -7.75 -22.08 7.92
CA MET A 177 -8.44 -21.74 9.18
C MET A 177 -9.93 -21.40 8.99
N THR A 178 -10.31 -20.78 7.88
CA THR A 178 -11.67 -20.22 7.66
C THR A 178 -12.51 -21.01 6.66
N GLY A 179 -11.87 -21.81 5.80
CA GLY A 179 -12.54 -22.53 4.72
C GLY A 179 -12.78 -21.69 3.46
N HIS A 180 -12.44 -20.39 3.45
CA HIS A 180 -12.49 -19.58 2.24
C HIS A 180 -11.38 -19.98 1.27
N ALA A 181 -11.75 -20.60 0.15
CA ALA A 181 -10.79 -20.94 -0.89
C ALA A 181 -10.15 -19.67 -1.49
N ILE A 182 -8.86 -19.76 -1.81
CA ILE A 182 -8.13 -18.68 -2.50
C ILE A 182 -8.61 -18.65 -3.96
N GLU A 183 -8.82 -17.45 -4.50
CA GLU A 183 -9.10 -17.24 -5.92
C GLU A 183 -7.97 -17.82 -6.78
N ALA A 184 -8.32 -18.47 -7.90
CA ALA A 184 -7.34 -19.19 -8.72
C ALA A 184 -6.28 -18.25 -9.33
N GLU A 185 -6.71 -17.07 -9.75
CA GLU A 185 -5.86 -16.03 -10.29
C GLU A 185 -5.70 -14.88 -9.29
N PRO A 186 -4.47 -14.34 -9.12
CA PRO A 186 -4.26 -13.18 -8.27
C PRO A 186 -5.03 -11.98 -8.81
N PHE A 187 -5.60 -11.17 -7.92
CA PHE A 187 -6.24 -9.92 -8.33
C PHE A 187 -5.21 -8.92 -8.86
N TYR A 188 -3.99 -8.96 -8.31
CA TYR A 188 -2.90 -8.14 -8.78
C TYR A 188 -1.54 -8.80 -8.49
N SER A 189 -0.61 -8.71 -9.44
CA SER A 189 0.75 -9.23 -9.31
C SER A 189 1.69 -8.20 -9.93
N ALA A 190 2.52 -7.56 -9.10
CA ALA A 190 3.17 -6.31 -9.46
C ALA A 190 4.57 -6.14 -8.88
N TYR A 191 5.40 -5.38 -9.60
CA TYR A 191 6.63 -4.84 -9.06
C TYR A 191 6.33 -3.59 -8.24
N PHE A 192 6.77 -3.58 -6.98
CA PHE A 192 7.02 -2.35 -6.25
C PHE A 192 8.31 -1.73 -6.78
N SER A 193 8.22 -0.50 -7.26
CA SER A 193 9.35 0.22 -7.87
C SER A 193 9.42 1.65 -7.36
N TYR A 194 10.60 2.25 -7.46
CA TYR A 194 10.89 3.60 -7.00
C TYR A 194 11.68 4.39 -8.05
N CYS A 195 11.55 5.70 -7.97
CA CYS A 195 12.32 6.67 -8.73
C CYS A 195 12.74 7.81 -7.78
N ASN A 196 14.03 8.09 -7.72
CA ASN A 196 14.63 9.15 -6.91
C ASN A 196 15.45 10.08 -7.81
N VAL A 197 16.08 11.12 -7.24
CA VAL A 197 16.88 12.09 -7.99
C VAL A 197 17.99 11.42 -8.83
N ASP A 198 18.62 10.37 -8.31
CA ASP A 198 19.73 9.69 -8.99
C ASP A 198 19.28 8.82 -10.17
N THR A 199 18.05 8.31 -10.11
CA THR A 199 17.49 7.40 -11.12
C THR A 199 16.57 8.10 -12.10
N PHE A 200 16.05 9.27 -11.74
CA PHE A 200 15.20 10.09 -12.59
C PHE A 200 15.91 10.43 -13.88
N LYS A 201 15.22 10.18 -15.00
CA LYS A 201 15.70 10.53 -16.33
C LYS A 201 14.91 11.74 -16.77
N ASP A 202 15.58 12.81 -17.14
CA ASP A 202 14.89 13.91 -17.80
C ASP A 202 14.67 13.61 -19.28
N SER A 203 13.88 14.44 -19.97
CA SER A 203 13.68 14.36 -21.41
C SER A 203 13.60 15.74 -22.04
N GLU A 204 14.35 15.93 -23.12
CA GLU A 204 14.26 17.12 -23.97
C GLU A 204 13.03 17.11 -24.90
N ALA A 205 12.16 16.09 -24.80
CA ALA A 205 10.96 16.00 -25.60
C ALA A 205 10.03 17.18 -25.30
N VAL A 206 9.66 17.91 -26.35
CA VAL A 206 8.77 19.07 -26.24
C VAL A 206 7.32 18.60 -26.25
N LEU A 207 6.52 19.14 -25.34
CA LEU A 207 5.09 18.90 -25.31
C LEU A 207 4.44 19.50 -26.59
N PRO A 208 3.55 18.77 -27.30
CA PRO A 208 2.89 19.29 -28.49
C PRO A 208 2.19 20.62 -28.26
N GLU A 209 2.10 21.46 -29.30
CA GLU A 209 1.52 22.79 -29.21
C GLU A 209 0.08 22.77 -28.70
N GLY A 210 -0.22 23.63 -27.72
CA GLY A 210 -1.54 23.75 -27.09
C GLY A 210 -1.85 22.67 -26.05
N HIS A 211 -1.03 21.62 -25.93
CA HIS A 211 -1.19 20.61 -24.88
C HIS A 211 -0.65 21.12 -23.55
N ARG A 212 -1.18 20.62 -22.43
CA ARG A 212 -0.78 21.06 -21.08
C ARG A 212 -0.72 19.90 -20.10
N LEU A 213 0.28 19.93 -19.22
CA LEU A 213 0.35 19.08 -18.03
C LEU A 213 -0.01 19.93 -16.82
N ARG A 214 -1.01 19.53 -16.05
CA ARG A 214 -1.50 20.33 -14.93
C ARG A 214 -2.23 19.50 -13.89
N ARG A 215 -2.43 20.06 -12.70
CA ARG A 215 -3.42 19.52 -11.76
C ARG A 215 -4.82 19.63 -12.35
N ALA A 216 -5.64 18.64 -12.08
CA ALA A 216 -7.05 18.67 -12.44
C ALA A 216 -7.79 19.75 -11.65
N ARG A 217 -8.88 20.24 -12.23
CA ARG A 217 -9.80 21.24 -11.68
C ARG A 217 -11.20 20.64 -11.68
N LEU A 218 -12.13 21.21 -10.92
CA LEU A 218 -13.50 20.69 -10.88
C LEU A 218 -14.22 20.73 -12.24
N ALA A 219 -13.80 21.62 -13.15
CA ALA A 219 -14.28 21.63 -14.53
C ALA A 219 -13.89 20.34 -15.30
N ASP A 220 -12.87 19.61 -14.88
CA ASP A 220 -12.43 18.36 -15.48
C ASP A 220 -13.19 17.13 -14.92
N LEU A 221 -14.09 17.32 -13.94
CA LEU A 221 -14.67 16.24 -13.12
C LEU A 221 -15.20 15.07 -13.97
N GLU A 222 -16.03 15.35 -14.97
CA GLU A 222 -16.66 14.30 -15.78
C GLU A 222 -15.63 13.50 -16.59
N GLN A 223 -14.62 14.16 -17.17
CA GLN A 223 -13.59 13.48 -17.94
C GLN A 223 -12.66 12.66 -17.02
N VAL A 224 -12.32 13.20 -15.84
CA VAL A 224 -11.52 12.47 -14.83
C VAL A 224 -12.30 11.28 -14.27
N ALA A 225 -13.60 11.42 -14.02
CA ALA A 225 -14.47 10.32 -13.58
C ALA A 225 -14.53 9.21 -14.63
N GLN A 226 -14.66 9.57 -15.91
CA GLN A 226 -14.64 8.60 -17.00
C GLN A 226 -13.31 7.83 -17.05
N LEU A 227 -12.16 8.51 -16.95
CA LEU A 227 -10.85 7.84 -16.91
C LEU A 227 -10.65 7.00 -15.63
N CYS A 228 -11.24 7.43 -14.50
CA CYS A 228 -11.23 6.67 -13.26
C CYS A 228 -11.99 5.35 -13.39
N LYS A 229 -13.15 5.39 -14.05
CA LYS A 229 -13.94 4.21 -14.39
C LYS A 229 -13.18 3.30 -15.37
N GLU A 230 -12.67 3.85 -16.46
CA GLU A 230 -11.95 3.08 -17.47
C GLU A 230 -10.71 2.38 -16.90
N PHE A 231 -10.00 3.01 -15.95
CA PHE A 231 -8.93 2.36 -15.22
C PHE A 231 -9.41 1.18 -14.38
N ALA A 232 -10.54 1.34 -13.67
CA ALA A 232 -11.09 0.30 -12.82
C ALA A 232 -11.61 -0.89 -13.64
N ASP A 233 -12.25 -0.62 -14.79
CA ASP A 233 -12.74 -1.63 -15.72
C ASP A 233 -11.59 -2.50 -16.28
N ASP A 234 -10.41 -1.92 -16.54
CA ASP A 234 -9.23 -2.66 -17.02
C ASP A 234 -8.70 -3.69 -16.00
N SER A 235 -9.06 -3.58 -14.70
CA SER A 235 -8.65 -4.54 -13.66
C SER A 235 -9.60 -5.75 -13.52
N VAL A 236 -10.82 -5.68 -14.04
CA VAL A 236 -11.95 -6.65 -13.93
C VAL A 236 -12.41 -6.95 -12.49
N GLN A 237 -11.54 -6.90 -11.48
CA GLN A 237 -11.84 -7.33 -10.11
C GLN A 237 -12.60 -6.31 -9.29
N PHE A 238 -12.37 -5.01 -9.56
CA PHE A 238 -12.96 -3.89 -8.85
C PHE A 238 -13.62 -2.92 -9.83
N PRO A 239 -14.64 -3.34 -10.60
CA PRO A 239 -15.30 -2.47 -11.56
C PRO A 239 -16.00 -1.34 -10.83
N LEU A 240 -16.08 -0.20 -11.50
CA LEU A 240 -16.55 1.02 -10.89
C LEU A 240 -17.69 1.62 -11.71
N VAL A 241 -18.84 1.83 -11.09
CA VAL A 241 -19.95 2.52 -11.79
C VAL A 241 -19.64 4.01 -11.89
N ILE A 242 -20.12 4.68 -12.94
CA ILE A 242 -19.74 6.07 -13.22
C ILE A 242 -20.03 7.03 -12.05
N GLU A 243 -21.10 6.81 -11.27
CA GLU A 243 -21.39 7.63 -10.09
C GLU A 243 -20.32 7.49 -8.99
N GLN A 244 -19.84 6.27 -8.73
CA GLN A 244 -18.70 6.06 -7.84
C GLN A 244 -17.45 6.73 -8.39
N ALA A 245 -17.29 6.75 -9.72
CA ALA A 245 -16.13 7.37 -10.37
C ALA A 245 -16.13 8.88 -10.19
N ARG A 246 -17.33 9.49 -10.20
CA ARG A 246 -17.51 10.91 -9.89
C ARG A 246 -17.17 11.23 -8.44
N ILE A 247 -17.55 10.36 -7.50
CA ILE A 247 -17.19 10.54 -6.08
C ILE A 247 -15.66 10.50 -5.94
N GLU A 248 -15.01 9.49 -6.51
CA GLU A 248 -13.55 9.34 -6.48
C GLU A 248 -12.83 10.52 -7.13
N ALA A 249 -13.22 10.88 -8.36
CA ALA A 249 -12.64 11.99 -9.11
C ALA A 249 -12.79 13.31 -8.36
N ARG A 250 -13.96 13.57 -7.75
CA ARG A 250 -14.19 14.77 -6.94
C ARG A 250 -13.27 14.78 -5.73
N GLU A 251 -13.10 13.66 -5.03
CA GLU A 251 -12.18 13.56 -3.90
C GLU A 251 -10.73 13.86 -4.34
N LEU A 252 -10.27 13.22 -5.41
CA LEU A 252 -8.92 13.41 -5.95
C LEU A 252 -8.67 14.86 -6.40
N ILE A 253 -9.63 15.49 -7.07
CA ILE A 253 -9.51 16.89 -7.53
C ILE A 253 -9.50 17.84 -6.33
N SER A 254 -10.44 17.71 -5.40
CA SER A 254 -10.57 18.60 -4.24
C SER A 254 -9.33 18.54 -3.34
N LYS A 255 -8.74 17.35 -3.15
CA LYS A 255 -7.48 17.16 -2.43
C LYS A 255 -6.24 17.50 -3.25
N ARG A 256 -6.41 17.94 -4.51
CA ARG A 256 -5.35 18.26 -5.47
C ARG A 256 -4.36 17.10 -5.67
N GLN A 257 -4.88 15.88 -5.65
CA GLN A 257 -4.13 14.61 -5.73
C GLN A 257 -4.11 14.00 -7.14
N ILE A 258 -4.67 14.66 -8.16
CA ILE A 258 -4.69 14.13 -9.52
C ILE A 258 -4.21 15.17 -10.54
N TRP A 259 -3.32 14.70 -11.40
CA TRP A 259 -2.75 15.42 -12.53
C TRP A 259 -3.36 14.89 -13.82
N VAL A 260 -3.44 15.77 -14.81
CA VAL A 260 -4.03 15.50 -16.12
C VAL A 260 -3.10 15.93 -17.24
N TYR A 261 -3.10 15.14 -18.30
CA TYR A 261 -2.66 15.56 -19.62
C TYR A 261 -3.88 16.12 -20.36
N ASP A 262 -3.83 17.40 -20.66
CA ASP A 262 -4.87 18.17 -21.34
C ASP A 262 -4.45 18.40 -22.79
N ALA A 263 -5.08 17.71 -23.72
CA ALA A 263 -4.89 17.85 -25.15
C ALA A 263 -5.92 18.82 -25.73
N GLN A 264 -5.74 20.11 -25.47
CA GLN A 264 -6.61 21.20 -25.96
C GLN A 264 -8.08 21.08 -25.50
N GLY A 265 -8.29 20.84 -24.20
CA GLY A 265 -9.60 20.67 -23.56
C GLY A 265 -10.02 19.20 -23.40
N ASP A 266 -9.32 18.29 -24.07
CA ASP A 266 -9.54 16.85 -23.99
C ASP A 266 -8.60 16.20 -22.98
N ILE A 267 -9.12 15.77 -21.83
CA ILE A 267 -8.33 15.11 -20.80
C ILE A 267 -8.04 13.68 -21.24
N SER A 268 -6.82 13.45 -21.70
CA SER A 268 -6.43 12.18 -22.31
C SER A 268 -5.85 11.16 -21.31
N THR A 269 -5.21 11.67 -20.27
CA THR A 269 -4.42 10.88 -19.32
C THR A 269 -4.54 11.44 -17.92
N ILE A 270 -4.63 10.56 -16.93
CA ILE A 270 -4.56 10.90 -15.51
C ILE A 270 -3.36 10.25 -14.83
N CYS A 271 -2.88 10.88 -13.76
CA CYS A 271 -1.88 10.35 -12.83
C CYS A 271 -2.25 10.83 -11.43
N ALA A 272 -2.57 9.91 -10.52
CA ALA A 272 -2.94 10.24 -9.15
C ALA A 272 -1.75 10.10 -8.20
N VAL A 273 -1.72 10.90 -7.15
CA VAL A 273 -0.74 10.90 -6.06
C VAL A 273 -1.50 10.73 -4.75
N THR A 274 -1.82 9.49 -4.41
CA THR A 274 -2.82 9.20 -3.35
C THR A 274 -2.24 8.77 -2.01
N ARG A 275 -1.00 8.27 -1.99
CA ARG A 275 -0.31 7.87 -0.75
C ARG A 275 0.94 8.73 -0.56
N ASN A 276 0.82 9.75 0.28
CA ASN A 276 1.87 10.73 0.50
C ASN A 276 2.29 10.71 1.98
N THR A 277 3.59 10.60 2.22
CA THR A 277 4.23 10.69 3.53
C THR A 277 5.21 11.86 3.51
N HIS A 278 6.09 12.02 4.50
CA HIS A 278 7.02 13.15 4.50
C HIS A 278 8.00 13.07 3.32
N ARG A 279 8.69 11.94 3.16
CA ARG A 279 9.80 11.73 2.22
C ARG A 279 9.36 11.02 0.94
N ILE A 280 8.22 10.33 0.97
CA ILE A 280 7.78 9.45 -0.11
C ILE A 280 6.42 9.88 -0.66
N SER A 281 6.24 9.74 -1.98
CA SER A 281 4.94 9.87 -2.63
C SER A 281 4.71 8.70 -3.57
N ALA A 282 3.56 8.03 -3.45
CA ALA A 282 3.17 7.00 -4.40
C ALA A 282 2.31 7.61 -5.52
N ILE A 283 2.72 7.36 -6.76
CA ILE A 283 1.82 7.54 -7.89
C ILE A 283 0.96 6.29 -8.06
N THR A 284 -0.31 6.52 -8.35
CA THR A 284 -1.34 5.50 -8.54
C THR A 284 -2.20 5.90 -9.72
N LYS A 285 -3.04 4.97 -10.19
CA LYS A 285 -4.08 5.25 -11.18
C LYS A 285 -3.59 6.03 -12.41
N VAL A 286 -2.49 5.57 -13.00
CA VAL A 286 -2.00 6.12 -14.26
C VAL A 286 -2.77 5.47 -15.40
N TYR A 287 -3.55 6.27 -16.12
CA TYR A 287 -4.40 5.77 -17.19
C TYR A 287 -4.38 6.70 -18.39
N THR A 288 -4.32 6.14 -19.60
CA THR A 288 -4.49 6.87 -20.86
C THR A 288 -5.60 6.19 -21.65
N THR A 289 -6.61 6.97 -22.04
CA THR A 289 -7.72 6.47 -22.85
C THR A 289 -7.22 5.87 -24.18
N PRO A 290 -7.83 4.79 -24.70
CA PRO A 290 -7.31 4.06 -25.86
C PRO A 290 -6.91 4.92 -27.07
N ARG A 291 -7.70 5.95 -27.42
CA ARG A 291 -7.43 6.84 -28.57
C ARG A 291 -6.14 7.67 -28.45
N TRP A 292 -5.64 7.86 -27.23
CA TRP A 292 -4.42 8.63 -26.93
C TRP A 292 -3.22 7.75 -26.56
N ARG A 293 -3.39 6.43 -26.49
CA ARG A 293 -2.28 5.49 -26.20
C ARG A 293 -1.21 5.57 -27.29
N ARG A 294 0.04 5.29 -26.91
CA ARG A 294 1.24 5.31 -27.79
C ARG A 294 1.60 6.69 -28.37
N ARG A 295 1.03 7.78 -27.84
CA ARG A 295 1.38 9.17 -28.19
C ARG A 295 2.28 9.87 -27.15
N GLY A 296 2.83 9.10 -26.21
CA GLY A 296 3.69 9.63 -25.14
C GLY A 296 2.96 10.32 -23.97
N CYS A 297 1.62 10.44 -23.99
CA CYS A 297 0.86 11.19 -22.98
C CYS A 297 1.16 10.74 -21.53
N ALA A 298 1.13 9.43 -21.26
CA ALA A 298 1.49 8.87 -19.95
C ALA A 298 2.93 9.19 -19.54
N GLU A 299 3.85 9.15 -20.48
CA GLU A 299 5.27 9.41 -20.19
C GLU A 299 5.50 10.87 -19.85
N PHE A 300 4.96 11.80 -20.63
CA PHE A 300 5.00 13.23 -20.32
C PHE A 300 4.42 13.51 -18.93
N LEU A 301 3.22 12.99 -18.66
CA LEU A 301 2.55 13.27 -17.40
C LEU A 301 3.27 12.66 -16.20
N VAL A 302 3.69 11.40 -16.28
CA VAL A 302 4.40 10.75 -15.18
C VAL A 302 5.76 11.40 -14.94
N ARG A 303 6.49 11.78 -15.99
CA ARG A 303 7.78 12.47 -15.86
C ARG A 303 7.63 13.82 -15.16
N GLU A 304 6.66 14.62 -15.59
CA GLU A 304 6.34 15.92 -14.97
C GLU A 304 5.95 15.77 -13.49
N VAL A 305 5.05 14.83 -13.19
CA VAL A 305 4.60 14.59 -11.81
C VAL A 305 5.76 14.13 -10.93
N THR A 306 6.58 13.19 -11.41
CA THR A 306 7.75 12.71 -10.67
C THR A 306 8.77 13.82 -10.44
N ALA A 307 9.10 14.61 -11.47
CA ALA A 307 10.01 15.75 -11.35
C ALA A 307 9.51 16.75 -10.31
N LYS A 308 8.23 17.12 -10.35
CA LYS A 308 7.65 18.04 -9.35
C LYS A 308 7.68 17.48 -7.93
N LEU A 309 7.47 16.18 -7.76
CA LEU A 309 7.54 15.56 -6.44
C LEU A 309 8.98 15.57 -5.91
N LEU A 310 9.97 15.23 -6.73
CA LEU A 310 11.37 15.17 -6.33
C LEU A 310 11.97 16.57 -6.11
N TYR A 311 11.83 17.48 -7.07
CA TYR A 311 12.53 18.76 -7.08
C TYR A 311 11.74 19.91 -6.47
N ASP A 312 10.43 20.01 -6.73
CA ASP A 312 9.62 21.12 -6.19
C ASP A 312 9.11 20.80 -4.77
N CYS A 313 8.73 19.55 -4.51
CA CYS A 313 8.17 19.13 -3.23
C CYS A 313 9.21 18.52 -2.27
N GLY A 314 10.45 18.31 -2.72
CA GLY A 314 11.54 17.78 -1.91
C GLY A 314 11.35 16.33 -1.45
N LYS A 315 10.65 15.50 -2.23
CA LYS A 315 10.53 14.07 -1.93
C LYS A 315 11.87 13.38 -2.19
N GLU A 316 12.24 12.46 -1.31
CA GLU A 316 13.41 11.60 -1.51
C GLU A 316 13.15 10.59 -2.62
N SER A 317 11.91 10.11 -2.74
CA SER A 317 11.54 9.13 -3.75
C SER A 317 10.05 9.13 -4.09
N VAL A 318 9.75 8.78 -5.33
CA VAL A 318 8.42 8.50 -5.86
C VAL A 318 8.30 7.00 -6.10
N ILE A 319 7.24 6.38 -5.61
CA ILE A 319 7.04 4.92 -5.69
C ILE A 319 5.78 4.56 -6.47
N LEU A 320 5.71 3.32 -6.95
CA LEU A 320 4.51 2.77 -7.59
C LEU A 320 4.47 1.25 -7.49
N TYR A 321 3.29 0.70 -7.80
CA TYR A 321 3.13 -0.73 -8.09
C TYR A 321 2.69 -0.87 -9.54
N VAL A 322 3.44 -1.65 -10.33
CA VAL A 322 3.12 -1.90 -11.74
C VAL A 322 3.01 -3.40 -12.01
N GLY A 323 1.89 -3.82 -12.61
CA GLY A 323 1.64 -5.21 -12.93
C GLY A 323 2.74 -5.87 -13.78
N HIS A 324 3.08 -7.12 -13.49
CA HIS A 324 4.17 -7.87 -14.14
C HIS A 324 4.03 -7.98 -15.67
N GLU A 325 2.80 -8.00 -16.18
CA GLU A 325 2.51 -8.10 -17.61
C GLU A 325 2.09 -6.76 -18.23
N ASN A 326 2.08 -5.69 -17.43
CA ASN A 326 1.58 -4.40 -17.88
C ASN A 326 2.62 -3.68 -18.77
N SER A 327 2.25 -3.44 -20.03
CA SER A 327 3.08 -2.70 -20.99
C SER A 327 3.48 -1.29 -20.52
N ALA A 328 2.75 -0.71 -19.55
CA ALA A 328 3.07 0.55 -18.90
C ALA A 328 4.42 0.55 -18.17
N GLN A 329 4.99 -0.63 -17.84
CA GLN A 329 6.36 -0.74 -17.32
C GLN A 329 7.37 0.04 -18.17
N LYS A 330 7.20 0.05 -19.50
CA LYS A 330 8.08 0.78 -20.41
C LYS A 330 8.02 2.30 -20.22
N VAL A 331 6.87 2.83 -19.80
CA VAL A 331 6.71 4.25 -19.47
C VAL A 331 7.53 4.57 -18.22
N TYR A 332 7.32 3.80 -17.15
CA TYR A 332 8.01 4.02 -15.88
C TYR A 332 9.53 3.83 -15.99
N ASP A 333 9.99 2.83 -16.73
CA ASP A 333 11.43 2.61 -16.98
C ASP A 333 12.11 3.78 -17.72
N ARG A 334 11.40 4.41 -18.67
CA ARG A 334 11.86 5.61 -19.36
C ARG A 334 11.82 6.86 -18.49
N VAL A 335 10.98 6.89 -17.46
CA VAL A 335 10.99 7.96 -16.44
C VAL A 335 12.13 7.80 -15.45
N GLY A 336 12.57 6.57 -15.19
CA GLY A 336 13.67 6.29 -14.25
C GLY A 336 13.29 5.35 -13.12
N PHE A 337 12.11 4.73 -13.15
CA PHE A 337 11.72 3.75 -12.14
C PHE A 337 12.57 2.48 -12.23
N ALA A 338 13.09 2.03 -11.09
CA ALA A 338 14.08 0.97 -11.00
C ALA A 338 13.50 -0.45 -11.19
N GLY A 339 14.32 -1.35 -11.73
CA GLY A 339 14.02 -2.80 -11.77
C GLY A 339 12.85 -3.24 -12.65
N LEU A 340 12.53 -2.46 -13.69
CA LEU A 340 11.44 -2.73 -14.62
C LEU A 340 11.95 -3.27 -15.97
N CYS A 341 11.04 -3.81 -16.78
CA CYS A 341 11.34 -4.31 -18.13
C CYS A 341 12.43 -5.41 -18.17
N GLY A 342 12.45 -6.29 -17.17
CA GLY A 342 13.41 -7.41 -17.10
C GLY A 342 14.82 -7.03 -16.68
N LYS A 343 15.04 -5.78 -16.22
CA LYS A 343 16.32 -5.35 -15.64
C LYS A 343 16.52 -5.93 -14.25
N ASP A 344 17.77 -5.91 -13.79
CA ASP A 344 18.12 -6.28 -12.42
C ASP A 344 17.30 -5.47 -11.41
N LYS A 345 16.83 -6.15 -10.36
CA LYS A 345 16.05 -5.55 -9.29
C LYS A 345 17.02 -5.07 -8.19
N PRO A 346 17.30 -3.76 -8.07
CA PRO A 346 18.12 -3.26 -6.97
C PRO A 346 17.40 -3.40 -5.63
N ALA A 347 18.14 -3.18 -4.53
CA ALA A 347 17.56 -3.15 -3.19
C ALA A 347 16.37 -2.18 -3.12
N GLY A 348 15.26 -2.63 -2.56
CA GLY A 348 14.01 -1.86 -2.48
C GLY A 348 13.06 -2.04 -3.66
N VAL A 349 13.42 -2.79 -4.70
CA VAL A 349 12.46 -3.30 -5.70
C VAL A 349 12.03 -4.71 -5.30
N GLU A 350 10.73 -4.93 -5.13
CA GLU A 350 10.19 -6.18 -4.61
C GLU A 350 8.90 -6.63 -5.33
N ASP A 351 8.60 -7.92 -5.25
CA ASP A 351 7.39 -8.49 -5.83
C ASP A 351 6.22 -8.40 -4.83
N SER A 352 5.15 -7.75 -5.25
CA SER A 352 3.91 -7.60 -4.48
C SER A 352 2.77 -8.38 -5.11
N LEU A 353 1.86 -8.84 -4.27
CA LEU A 353 0.76 -9.70 -4.67
C LEU A 353 -0.51 -9.28 -3.96
N GLU A 354 -1.64 -9.38 -4.67
CA GLU A 354 -2.97 -9.39 -4.11
C GLU A 354 -3.63 -10.74 -4.37
N LEU A 355 -4.06 -11.42 -3.31
CA LEU A 355 -4.85 -12.65 -3.40
C LEU A 355 -6.23 -12.43 -2.82
N GLY A 356 -7.25 -12.78 -3.60
CA GLY A 356 -8.66 -12.77 -3.18
C GLY A 356 -9.11 -14.10 -2.60
N PHE A 357 -10.27 -14.07 -1.93
CA PHE A 357 -10.92 -15.23 -1.34
C PHE A 357 -12.35 -15.40 -1.84
N ILE A 358 -12.73 -16.64 -2.16
CA ILE A 358 -14.06 -17.01 -2.65
C ILE A 358 -15.09 -16.95 -1.52
N GLY A 359 -16.29 -16.46 -1.84
CA GLY A 359 -17.41 -16.41 -0.90
C GLY A 359 -17.29 -15.29 0.14
N THR A 360 -16.55 -14.22 -0.18
CA THR A 360 -16.37 -13.04 0.67
C THR A 360 -17.08 -11.82 0.09
N THR A 361 -17.21 -10.75 0.89
CA THR A 361 -17.83 -9.50 0.43
C THR A 361 -16.77 -8.63 -0.24
N ARG A 362 -16.83 -8.49 -1.56
CA ARG A 362 -15.84 -7.68 -2.29
C ARG A 362 -15.88 -6.22 -1.84
N GLY A 363 -14.70 -5.68 -1.54
CA GLY A 363 -14.50 -4.27 -1.26
C GLY A 363 -14.04 -3.49 -2.50
N HIS A 364 -13.18 -2.51 -2.25
CA HIS A 364 -12.68 -1.53 -3.22
C HIS A 364 -11.15 -1.37 -3.09
N TRP A 365 -10.49 -0.90 -4.15
CA TRP A 365 -9.06 -0.55 -4.14
C TRP A 365 -8.82 0.95 -4.29
#